data_AF-A0A0W8CQH2-F1
#
_entry.id   AF-A0A0W8CQH2-F1
#
_cell.length_a   1.000
_cell.length_b   1.000
_cell.length_c   1.000
_cell.angle_alpha   90.00
_cell.angle_beta   90.00
_cell.angle_gamma   90.00
#
_symmetry.space_group_name_H-M   'P 1'
#
loop_
_entity.id
_entity.type
_entity.pdbx_description
1 polymer ?
#
loop_
_entity_poly.entity_id
_entity_poly.type
_entity_poly.pdbx_seq_one_letter_code
_entity_poly.pdbx_strand_id
1 'polypeptide(L)'
;MAPNFDQRVYSHDAHPPSTLWTKDEYTKVWEHFLDKFAAIQSRFPAPIDRFEEEGRAKMQKIVMRMIERRAPITLVLPAFPFKSPNSTDKVLGKLPDRAEELSMERLERFCREVEEAYPPGCKMVIFSDGRVFNDLLGVSLSDLRAFENEMQAMVKEAGHTHIYFDSMDNYVKNVDDPIPEILERFNVLHMDFDTRIKTEAAIRNTYCSFCKFLERDLAQQWVGMSRSAMKRSCGKIAKQMMHRNVGFSALVDDSYPDALRISIHQYDNAGPKFGIHLIPQKSGKPRTPWHSVVCEDLDSTPHTVDLKDVDTDKYDLVYKHGRKWGYVERPPCTPEEVAQWAPLHVELIQSTVERLKNISLTYRTSLFEYQDRVHTSPVVVAHPMTGELALRFHEPWGPEKTKMHPTYVRSVGYNPSSGETDKDVEFVTETLQERLYSEEFAHWHQWVKGEFVVMDNISQLHARSVLGLGGRHMRRIHFN
;
A
#
# COMPACT_ATOMS: atom_id res chain seq x y z
N MET A 1 -15.88 -37.80 12.08
CA MET A 1 -14.53 -38.06 12.61
C MET A 1 -13.58 -37.11 11.89
N ALA A 2 -13.31 -35.97 12.52
CA ALA A 2 -12.37 -34.97 12.03
C ALA A 2 -11.12 -35.00 12.95
N PRO A 3 -9.94 -34.65 12.45
CA PRO A 3 -8.70 -34.80 13.21
C PRO A 3 -8.72 -33.88 14.43
N ASN A 4 -8.46 -34.48 15.57
CA ASN A 4 -8.31 -33.85 16.87
C ASN A 4 -7.09 -32.91 16.80
N PHE A 5 -7.30 -31.61 16.64
CA PHE A 5 -6.25 -30.64 16.91
C PHE A 5 -6.00 -30.71 18.42
N ASP A 6 -4.77 -31.08 18.78
CA ASP A 6 -4.29 -31.15 20.15
C ASP A 6 -4.85 -29.99 20.98
N GLN A 7 -5.72 -30.33 21.92
CA GLN A 7 -5.87 -29.56 23.15
C GLN A 7 -4.49 -29.57 23.81
N ARG A 8 -3.62 -28.65 23.41
CA ARG A 8 -2.51 -28.23 24.24
C ARG A 8 -3.15 -27.53 25.43
N VAL A 9 -3.48 -28.35 26.42
CA VAL A 9 -3.45 -27.97 27.83
C VAL A 9 -2.31 -26.98 27.99
N TYR A 10 -2.58 -25.78 28.50
CA TYR A 10 -1.56 -24.84 28.92
C TYR A 10 -0.59 -25.60 29.83
N SER A 11 0.52 -26.11 29.27
CA SER A 11 1.56 -26.73 30.06
C SER A 11 2.20 -25.59 30.84
N HIS A 12 2.00 -25.62 32.16
CA HIS A 12 2.90 -24.97 33.09
C HIS A 12 4.26 -25.65 32.95
N ASP A 13 5.00 -25.36 31.88
CA ASP A 13 6.43 -25.67 31.80
C ASP A 13 7.16 -24.66 32.69
N ALA A 14 6.98 -24.87 34.00
CA ALA A 14 7.80 -24.25 35.02
C ALA A 14 9.19 -24.88 34.93
N HIS A 15 10.08 -24.22 34.19
CA HIS A 15 11.50 -24.49 34.34
C HIS A 15 11.90 -24.23 35.81
N PRO A 16 12.65 -25.15 36.46
CA PRO A 16 13.07 -24.96 37.83
C PRO A 16 13.92 -23.69 37.95
N PRO A 17 13.81 -22.92 39.05
CA PRO A 17 14.48 -21.63 39.19
C PRO A 17 15.98 -21.85 39.41
N SER A 18 16.76 -21.95 38.34
CA SER A 18 18.20 -21.76 38.45
C SER A 18 18.43 -20.25 38.61
N THR A 19 18.73 -19.84 39.85
CA THR A 19 18.95 -18.46 40.34
C THR A 19 17.71 -17.54 40.40
N LEU A 20 17.29 -17.24 41.64
CA LEU A 20 16.42 -16.09 41.92
C LEU A 20 17.11 -14.81 41.45
N TRP A 21 16.41 -14.00 40.66
CA TRP A 21 16.90 -12.68 40.30
C TRP A 21 17.02 -11.77 41.51
N THR A 22 18.06 -10.95 41.50
CA THR A 22 18.24 -9.81 42.38
C THR A 22 17.18 -8.75 42.10
N LYS A 23 16.91 -7.88 43.08
CA LYS A 23 15.98 -6.75 42.92
C LYS A 23 16.40 -5.82 41.77
N ASP A 24 17.70 -5.69 41.53
CA ASP A 24 18.25 -4.86 40.46
C ASP A 24 17.96 -5.45 39.08
N GLU A 25 18.03 -6.77 38.92
CA GLU A 25 17.66 -7.45 37.66
C GLU A 25 16.18 -7.25 37.33
N TYR A 26 15.29 -7.43 38.32
CA TYR A 26 13.86 -7.16 38.15
C TYR A 26 13.58 -5.71 37.74
N THR A 27 14.26 -4.76 38.39
CA THR A 27 14.12 -3.33 38.09
C THR A 27 14.59 -3.01 36.67
N LYS A 28 15.73 -3.55 36.25
CA LYS A 28 16.27 -3.36 34.89
C LYS A 28 15.31 -3.85 33.81
N VAL A 29 14.73 -5.05 33.99
CA VAL A 29 13.77 -5.59 33.02
C VAL A 29 12.50 -4.74 32.96
N TRP A 30 12.00 -4.29 34.11
CA TRP A 30 10.83 -3.42 34.13
C TRP A 30 11.10 -2.07 33.45
N GLU A 31 12.22 -1.43 33.74
CA GLU A 31 12.61 -0.16 33.12
C GLU A 31 12.79 -0.30 31.61
N HIS A 32 13.43 -1.39 31.17
CA HIS A 32 13.58 -1.68 29.74
C HIS A 32 12.24 -1.95 29.06
N PHE A 33 11.35 -2.75 29.68
CA PHE A 33 9.99 -2.97 29.17
C PHE A 33 9.25 -1.63 29.03
N LEU A 34 9.33 -0.76 30.04
CA LEU A 34 8.64 0.52 30.04
C LEU A 34 9.18 1.46 28.94
N ASP A 35 10.49 1.49 28.71
CA ASP A 35 11.13 2.21 27.61
C ASP A 35 10.59 1.75 26.25
N LYS A 36 10.58 0.42 26.00
CA LYS A 36 10.06 -0.13 24.73
C LYS A 36 8.57 0.08 24.57
N PHE A 37 7.81 -0.04 25.66
CA PHE A 37 6.36 0.17 25.63
C PHE A 37 6.02 1.62 25.30
N ALA A 38 6.79 2.59 25.80
CA ALA A 38 6.60 4.00 25.49
C ALA A 38 6.70 4.30 23.98
N ALA A 39 7.50 3.55 23.24
CA ALA A 39 7.64 3.71 21.79
C ALA A 39 6.37 3.33 21.01
N ILE A 40 5.51 2.46 21.56
CA ILE A 40 4.24 2.03 20.95
C ILE A 40 3.01 2.62 21.63
N GLN A 41 3.15 3.14 22.85
CA GLN A 41 2.05 3.66 23.65
C GLN A 41 1.40 4.88 23.02
N SER A 42 0.06 4.88 22.99
CA SER A 42 -0.73 6.04 22.67
C SER A 42 -0.93 6.89 23.93
N ARG A 43 -0.63 8.20 23.88
CA ARG A 43 -0.83 9.12 25.01
C ARG A 43 -1.73 10.29 24.66
N PHE A 44 -2.60 10.67 25.58
CA PHE A 44 -3.29 11.96 25.49
C PHE A 44 -2.37 13.09 25.99
N PRO A 45 -2.64 14.34 25.62
CA PRO A 45 -2.07 15.48 26.35
C PRO A 45 -2.54 15.46 27.82
N ALA A 46 -1.67 15.90 28.73
CA ALA A 46 -2.07 16.19 30.10
C ALA A 46 -3.20 17.25 30.12
N PRO A 47 -4.20 17.16 31.03
CA PRO A 47 -4.32 16.20 32.14
C PRO A 47 -5.16 14.96 31.81
N ILE A 48 -5.50 14.70 30.54
CA ILE A 48 -6.36 13.57 30.17
C ILE A 48 -5.60 12.25 30.28
N ASP A 49 -4.30 12.24 29.98
CA ASP A 49 -3.44 11.08 30.20
C ASP A 49 -3.04 10.95 31.67
N ARG A 50 -3.32 9.79 32.25
CA ARG A 50 -3.16 9.42 33.65
C ARG A 50 -2.20 8.24 33.79
N PHE A 51 -1.36 7.99 32.78
CA PHE A 51 -0.41 6.88 32.82
C PHE A 51 0.58 7.05 33.96
N GLU A 52 1.21 8.20 34.13
CA GLU A 52 2.19 8.40 35.21
C GLU A 52 1.55 8.40 36.60
N GLU A 53 0.32 8.93 36.73
CA GLU A 53 -0.39 9.04 38.01
C GLU A 53 -0.94 7.70 38.52
N GLU A 54 -1.48 6.87 37.64
CA GLU A 54 -2.14 5.60 38.01
C GLU A 54 -1.70 4.41 37.15
N GLY A 55 -1.61 4.61 35.84
CA GLY A 55 -1.42 3.54 34.87
C GLY A 55 -0.12 2.75 35.05
N ARG A 56 0.98 3.44 35.29
CA ARG A 56 2.34 2.90 35.39
C ARG A 56 2.44 1.88 36.52
N ALA A 57 1.91 2.20 37.70
CA ALA A 57 1.91 1.29 38.84
C ALA A 57 1.05 0.04 38.60
N LYS A 58 -0.11 0.19 37.94
CA LYS A 58 -0.98 -0.94 37.57
C LYS A 58 -0.33 -1.84 36.53
N MET A 59 0.27 -1.26 35.49
CA MET A 59 1.03 -1.99 34.47
C MET A 59 2.21 -2.74 35.10
N GLN A 60 2.99 -2.07 35.95
CA GLN A 60 4.11 -2.69 36.66
C GLN A 60 3.64 -3.92 37.43
N LYS A 61 2.55 -3.81 38.18
CA LYS A 61 2.00 -4.94 38.94
C LYS A 61 1.62 -6.14 38.06
N ILE A 62 1.06 -5.90 36.88
CA ILE A 62 0.67 -6.97 35.93
C ILE A 62 1.92 -7.62 35.34
N VAL A 63 2.84 -6.80 34.81
CA VAL A 63 4.05 -7.27 34.13
C VAL A 63 4.98 -8.00 35.11
N MET A 64 5.19 -7.44 36.30
CA MET A 64 6.04 -8.04 37.33
C MET A 64 5.56 -9.42 37.78
N ARG A 65 4.24 -9.66 37.83
CA ARG A 65 3.69 -10.98 38.17
C ARG A 65 4.17 -12.07 37.21
N MET A 66 4.25 -11.77 35.91
CA MET A 66 4.77 -12.71 34.90
C MET A 66 6.29 -12.86 35.03
N ILE A 67 7.00 -11.74 35.22
CA ILE A 67 8.45 -11.73 35.38
C ILE A 67 8.89 -12.57 36.59
N GLU A 68 8.25 -12.39 37.75
CA GLU A 68 8.51 -13.12 39.00
C GLU A 68 8.29 -14.64 38.84
N ARG A 69 7.36 -15.05 37.97
CA ARG A 69 7.07 -16.46 37.65
C ARG A 69 7.97 -17.02 36.54
N ARG A 70 8.90 -16.23 35.99
CA ARG A 70 9.70 -16.58 34.80
C ARG A 70 8.85 -16.94 33.58
N ALA A 71 7.65 -16.37 33.49
CA ALA A 71 6.74 -16.59 32.38
C ALA A 71 6.91 -15.49 31.32
N PRO A 72 6.76 -15.80 30.02
CA PRO A 72 6.76 -14.79 28.97
C PRO A 72 5.75 -13.67 29.28
N ILE A 73 6.15 -12.42 29.05
CA ILE A 73 5.25 -11.27 29.24
C ILE A 73 4.20 -11.33 28.14
N THR A 74 2.96 -11.66 28.48
CA THR A 74 1.88 -11.80 27.51
C THR A 74 1.08 -10.50 27.43
N LEU A 75 0.97 -9.95 26.23
CA LEU A 75 0.08 -8.84 25.90
C LEU A 75 -1.06 -9.37 25.05
N VAL A 76 -2.28 -8.93 25.33
CA VAL A 76 -3.46 -9.32 24.55
C VAL A 76 -4.13 -8.09 23.95
N LEU A 77 -4.26 -8.09 22.62
CA LEU A 77 -4.74 -7.00 21.80
C LEU A 77 -5.98 -7.43 21.01
N PRO A 78 -7.17 -6.87 21.30
CA PRO A 78 -8.30 -6.99 20.41
C PRO A 78 -8.14 -6.05 19.22
N ALA A 79 -7.97 -6.64 18.04
CA ALA A 79 -7.67 -5.90 16.82
C ALA A 79 -7.77 -6.80 15.59
N PHE A 80 -7.64 -6.17 14.42
CA PHE A 80 -7.57 -6.82 13.11
C PHE A 80 -8.81 -7.67 12.78
N PRO A 81 -10.04 -7.10 12.84
CA PRO A 81 -11.25 -7.85 12.55
C PRO A 81 -11.33 -8.26 11.07
N PHE A 82 -11.20 -7.27 10.19
CA PHE A 82 -11.26 -7.32 8.73
C PHE A 82 -11.09 -5.90 8.17
N LYS A 83 -10.75 -5.76 6.88
CA LYS A 83 -10.77 -4.46 6.18
C LYS A 83 -12.18 -3.85 6.17
N SER A 84 -12.24 -2.52 6.29
CA SER A 84 -13.47 -1.74 6.14
C SER A 84 -14.26 -2.16 4.88
N PRO A 85 -15.60 -2.34 4.97
CA PRO A 85 -16.40 -2.64 3.78
C PRO A 85 -16.48 -1.44 2.80
N ASN A 86 -16.02 -0.24 3.19
CA ASN A 86 -15.89 0.90 2.30
C ASN A 86 -14.56 0.85 1.51
N SER A 87 -14.50 -0.02 0.49
CA SER A 87 -13.34 -0.13 -0.41
C SER A 87 -13.28 0.95 -1.50
N THR A 88 -14.25 1.86 -1.53
CA THR A 88 -14.25 2.99 -2.47
C THR A 88 -13.49 4.16 -1.87
N ASP A 89 -13.73 4.45 -0.58
CA ASP A 89 -13.21 5.66 0.04
C ASP A 89 -12.08 5.40 1.05
N LYS A 90 -12.01 4.22 1.69
CA LYS A 90 -11.17 4.03 2.87
C LYS A 90 -9.99 3.09 2.71
N VAL A 91 -10.17 1.97 1.99
CA VAL A 91 -9.20 0.88 1.94
C VAL A 91 -9.03 0.34 0.52
N LEU A 92 -7.88 -0.25 0.21
CA LEU A 92 -7.54 -0.75 -1.13
C LEU A 92 -8.34 -1.99 -1.57
N GLY A 93 -8.85 -2.75 -0.59
CA GLY A 93 -9.55 -4.00 -0.82
C GLY A 93 -9.94 -4.68 0.49
N LYS A 94 -10.30 -5.96 0.40
CA LYS A 94 -10.76 -6.76 1.56
C LYS A 94 -9.65 -7.49 2.31
N LEU A 95 -8.50 -7.71 1.66
CA LEU A 95 -7.37 -8.44 2.23
C LEU A 95 -6.38 -7.47 2.91
N PRO A 96 -5.53 -7.98 3.83
CA PRO A 96 -4.43 -7.22 4.40
C PRO A 96 -3.51 -6.63 3.33
N ASP A 97 -3.03 -5.43 3.61
CA ASP A 97 -2.12 -4.66 2.76
C ASP A 97 -0.97 -4.08 3.59
N ARG A 98 -0.24 -3.09 3.07
CA ARG A 98 0.93 -2.49 3.73
C ARG A 98 0.64 -2.00 5.15
N ALA A 99 -0.60 -1.60 5.43
CA ALA A 99 -1.00 -1.12 6.75
C ALA A 99 -0.88 -2.22 7.82
N GLU A 100 -1.39 -3.41 7.53
CA GLU A 100 -1.32 -4.55 8.44
C GLU A 100 0.11 -5.09 8.55
N GLU A 101 0.86 -5.13 7.44
CA GLU A 101 2.26 -5.56 7.42
C GLU A 101 3.12 -4.71 8.37
N LEU A 102 3.10 -3.38 8.22
CA LEU A 102 3.83 -2.45 9.10
C LEU A 102 3.42 -2.60 10.57
N SER A 103 2.15 -2.92 10.80
CA SER A 103 1.64 -3.13 12.16
C SER A 103 2.20 -4.39 12.80
N MET A 104 2.26 -5.49 12.06
CA MET A 104 2.85 -6.74 12.54
C MET A 104 4.36 -6.56 12.79
N GLU A 105 5.08 -5.92 11.87
CA GLU A 105 6.51 -5.62 12.02
C GLU A 105 6.79 -4.79 13.28
N ARG A 106 5.93 -3.79 13.56
CA ARG A 106 6.08 -2.93 14.75
C ARG A 106 5.84 -3.68 16.05
N LEU A 107 4.81 -4.54 16.10
CA LEU A 107 4.52 -5.35 17.29
C LEU A 107 5.59 -6.42 17.52
N GLU A 108 6.07 -7.09 16.46
CA GLU A 108 7.17 -8.05 16.52
C GLU A 108 8.45 -7.38 17.04
N ARG A 109 8.79 -6.19 16.50
CA ARG A 109 9.96 -5.42 16.96
C ARG A 109 9.89 -5.13 18.45
N PHE A 110 8.74 -4.66 18.94
CA PHE A 110 8.55 -4.42 20.37
C PHE A 110 8.79 -5.69 21.19
N CYS A 111 8.21 -6.83 20.80
CA CYS A 111 8.39 -8.09 21.53
C CYS A 111 9.85 -8.56 21.54
N ARG A 112 10.55 -8.49 20.40
CA ARG A 112 11.96 -8.84 20.29
C ARG A 112 12.84 -7.96 21.17
N GLU A 113 12.61 -6.64 21.15
CA GLU A 113 13.37 -5.71 21.99
C GLU A 113 13.13 -5.96 23.50
N VAL A 114 11.93 -6.41 23.90
CA VAL A 114 11.68 -6.84 25.28
C VAL A 114 12.42 -8.13 25.61
N GLU A 115 12.43 -9.11 24.70
CA GLU A 115 13.12 -10.40 24.87
C GLU A 115 14.63 -10.23 25.06
N GLU A 116 15.26 -9.24 24.42
CA GLU A 116 16.69 -8.90 24.60
C GLU A 116 17.07 -8.68 26.08
N ALA A 117 16.17 -8.10 26.88
CA ALA A 117 16.38 -7.90 28.32
C ALA A 117 15.72 -8.99 29.19
N TYR A 118 14.75 -9.72 28.65
CA TYR A 118 13.98 -10.74 29.37
C TYR A 118 13.93 -12.05 28.57
N PRO A 119 14.89 -12.99 28.80
CA PRO A 119 15.01 -14.21 28.00
C PRO A 119 13.77 -15.13 27.91
N PRO A 120 12.86 -15.20 28.91
CA PRO A 120 11.60 -15.92 28.74
C PRO A 120 10.68 -15.29 27.67
N GLY A 121 10.97 -14.07 27.22
CA GLY A 121 10.39 -13.46 26.04
C GLY A 121 9.08 -12.71 26.28
N CYS A 122 8.50 -12.27 25.17
CA CYS A 122 7.29 -11.46 25.12
C CYS A 122 6.32 -12.06 24.09
N LYS A 123 5.05 -12.23 24.45
CA LYS A 123 4.03 -12.80 23.57
C LYS A 123 3.00 -11.73 23.24
N MET A 124 2.79 -11.48 21.95
CA MET A 124 1.75 -10.61 21.44
C MET A 124 0.59 -11.45 20.91
N VAL A 125 -0.52 -11.49 21.64
CA VAL A 125 -1.74 -12.16 21.23
C VAL A 125 -2.66 -11.16 20.54
N ILE A 126 -2.90 -11.36 19.25
CA ILE A 126 -3.94 -10.69 18.48
C ILE A 126 -5.24 -11.49 18.65
N PHE A 127 -6.15 -10.97 19.47
CA PHE A 127 -7.47 -11.57 19.68
C PHE A 127 -8.46 -10.95 18.70
N SER A 128 -8.73 -11.61 17.59
CA SER A 128 -9.59 -11.09 16.51
C SER A 128 -10.98 -10.74 17.04
N ASP A 129 -11.43 -9.51 16.77
CA ASP A 129 -12.79 -9.05 17.01
C ASP A 129 -13.68 -9.17 15.75
N GLY A 130 -13.19 -9.85 14.70
CA GLY A 130 -13.91 -10.02 13.44
C GLY A 130 -15.27 -10.69 13.62
N ARG A 131 -15.28 -11.87 14.26
CA ARG A 131 -16.51 -12.65 14.54
C ARG A 131 -17.51 -11.90 15.42
N VAL A 132 -17.06 -10.88 16.14
CA VAL A 132 -17.91 -10.05 17.00
C VAL A 132 -18.80 -9.12 16.16
N PHE A 133 -18.29 -8.63 15.02
CA PHE A 133 -18.89 -7.52 14.28
C PHE A 133 -19.19 -7.79 12.80
N ASN A 134 -18.74 -8.90 12.22
CA ASN A 134 -18.78 -9.11 10.78
C ASN A 134 -20.19 -9.03 10.18
N ASP A 135 -21.18 -9.67 10.79
CA ASP A 135 -22.59 -9.62 10.37
C ASP A 135 -23.18 -8.21 10.51
N LEU A 136 -22.86 -7.50 11.59
CA LEU A 136 -23.31 -6.11 11.82
C LEU A 136 -22.75 -5.13 10.80
N LEU A 137 -21.56 -5.42 10.25
CA LEU A 137 -20.87 -4.60 9.26
C LEU A 137 -21.02 -5.13 7.83
N GLY A 138 -21.82 -6.19 7.62
CA GLY A 138 -22.08 -6.76 6.30
C GLY A 138 -20.87 -7.46 5.67
N VAL A 139 -19.91 -7.92 6.48
CA VAL A 139 -18.73 -8.68 6.05
C VAL A 139 -19.02 -10.17 6.16
N SER A 140 -18.87 -10.87 5.02
CA SER A 140 -19.09 -12.31 4.95
C SER A 140 -18.05 -13.10 5.77
N LEU A 141 -18.44 -14.27 6.30
CA LEU A 141 -17.49 -15.15 6.99
C LEU A 141 -16.34 -15.61 6.08
N SER A 142 -16.58 -15.74 4.77
CA SER A 142 -15.53 -16.05 3.79
C SER A 142 -14.51 -14.92 3.65
N ASP A 143 -14.96 -13.67 3.59
CA ASP A 143 -14.06 -12.51 3.51
C ASP A 143 -13.25 -12.35 4.81
N LEU A 144 -13.90 -12.53 5.97
CA LEU A 144 -13.24 -12.52 7.28
C LEU A 144 -12.16 -13.61 7.36
N ARG A 145 -12.48 -14.86 7.03
CA ARG A 145 -11.51 -15.97 7.05
C ARG A 145 -10.37 -15.74 6.07
N ALA A 146 -10.65 -15.18 4.90
CA ALA A 146 -9.61 -14.86 3.93
C ALA A 146 -8.65 -13.79 4.48
N PHE A 147 -9.17 -12.76 5.16
CA PHE A 147 -8.35 -11.76 5.84
C PHE A 147 -7.49 -12.37 6.96
N GLU A 148 -8.07 -13.20 7.83
CA GLU A 148 -7.35 -13.87 8.92
C GLU A 148 -6.26 -14.81 8.43
N ASN A 149 -6.55 -15.63 7.42
CA ASN A 149 -5.58 -16.56 6.82
C ASN A 149 -4.40 -15.79 6.21
N GLU A 150 -4.68 -14.66 5.57
CA GLU A 150 -3.63 -13.83 4.97
C GLU A 150 -2.78 -13.13 6.04
N MET A 151 -3.37 -12.66 7.14
CA MET A 151 -2.62 -12.13 8.29
C MET A 151 -1.64 -13.17 8.84
N GLN A 152 -2.11 -14.41 9.03
CA GLN A 152 -1.27 -15.51 9.50
C GLN A 152 -0.17 -15.86 8.48
N ALA A 153 -0.48 -15.84 7.18
CA ALA A 153 0.49 -16.07 6.13
C ALA A 153 1.59 -15.00 6.11
N MET A 154 1.24 -13.72 6.23
CA MET A 154 2.21 -12.60 6.29
C MET A 154 3.14 -12.72 7.50
N VAL A 155 2.59 -12.99 8.69
CA VAL A 155 3.38 -13.20 9.92
C VAL A 155 4.37 -14.35 9.76
N LYS A 156 3.91 -15.47 9.16
CA LYS A 156 4.75 -16.63 8.89
C LYS A 156 5.83 -16.36 7.83
N GLU A 157 5.49 -15.69 6.74
CA GLU A 157 6.43 -15.34 5.66
C GLU A 157 7.52 -14.38 6.15
N ALA A 158 7.15 -13.41 7.00
CA ALA A 158 8.08 -12.48 7.62
C ALA A 158 8.92 -13.09 8.76
N GLY A 159 8.69 -14.37 9.10
CA GLY A 159 9.43 -15.08 10.16
C GLY A 159 9.19 -14.51 11.56
N HIS A 160 8.05 -13.87 11.80
CA HIS A 160 7.70 -13.34 13.10
C HIS A 160 7.39 -14.48 14.08
N THR A 161 7.95 -14.42 15.29
CA THR A 161 7.91 -15.52 16.26
C THR A 161 7.16 -15.17 17.55
N HIS A 162 6.81 -13.89 17.73
CA HIS A 162 6.16 -13.39 18.94
C HIS A 162 4.67 -13.09 18.75
N ILE A 163 4.17 -13.13 17.51
CA ILE A 163 2.78 -12.82 17.16
C ILE A 163 1.95 -14.10 17.11
N TYR A 164 0.87 -14.12 17.90
CA TYR A 164 -0.07 -15.23 17.99
C TYR A 164 -1.48 -14.73 17.68
N PHE A 165 -2.25 -15.50 16.91
CA PHE A 165 -3.63 -15.17 16.61
C PHE A 165 -4.56 -16.05 17.44
N ASP A 166 -5.60 -15.43 18.01
CA ASP A 166 -6.68 -16.14 18.70
C ASP A 166 -8.03 -15.51 18.32
N SER A 167 -9.10 -16.24 18.58
CA SER A 167 -10.48 -15.87 18.25
C SER A 167 -11.43 -16.40 19.32
N MET A 168 -12.55 -15.70 19.47
CA MET A 168 -13.66 -16.11 20.35
C MET A 168 -14.18 -17.52 20.03
N ASP A 169 -14.02 -18.00 18.79
CA ASP A 169 -14.44 -19.33 18.35
C ASP A 169 -13.79 -20.45 19.18
N ASN A 170 -12.62 -20.21 19.80
CA ASN A 170 -11.94 -21.18 20.67
C ASN A 170 -12.53 -21.27 22.08
N TYR A 171 -13.45 -20.37 22.45
CA TYR A 171 -13.95 -20.19 23.82
C TYR A 171 -15.46 -20.35 23.96
N VAL A 172 -16.11 -20.82 22.89
CA VAL A 172 -17.56 -21.00 22.78
C VAL A 172 -17.87 -22.41 22.31
N LYS A 173 -19.05 -22.92 22.66
CA LYS A 173 -19.51 -24.23 22.21
C LYS A 173 -20.14 -24.13 20.83
N ASN A 174 -20.94 -23.08 20.59
CA ASN A 174 -21.57 -22.86 19.31
C ASN A 174 -20.74 -21.92 18.42
N VAL A 175 -19.83 -22.49 17.64
CA VAL A 175 -18.94 -21.72 16.74
C VAL A 175 -19.71 -21.08 15.58
N ASP A 176 -20.87 -21.61 15.18
CA ASP A 176 -21.64 -21.06 14.08
C ASP A 176 -22.32 -19.73 14.47
N ASP A 177 -22.78 -19.62 15.72
CA ASP A 177 -23.35 -18.40 16.29
C ASP A 177 -22.87 -18.18 17.74
N PRO A 178 -21.68 -17.57 17.91
CA PRO A 178 -21.03 -17.48 19.22
C PRO A 178 -21.55 -16.34 20.10
N ILE A 179 -22.30 -15.39 19.51
CA ILE A 179 -22.68 -14.15 20.18
C ILE A 179 -23.67 -14.37 21.32
N PRO A 180 -24.78 -15.11 21.16
CA PRO A 180 -25.75 -15.32 22.24
C PRO A 180 -25.11 -15.95 23.48
N GLU A 181 -24.24 -16.95 23.28
CA GLU A 181 -23.53 -17.64 24.37
C GLU A 181 -22.68 -16.66 25.20
N ILE A 182 -21.93 -15.78 24.55
CA ILE A 182 -21.09 -14.78 25.24
C ILE A 182 -21.93 -13.73 25.94
N LEU A 183 -23.00 -13.24 25.30
CA LEU A 183 -23.87 -12.24 25.92
C LEU A 183 -24.60 -12.79 27.14
N GLU A 184 -24.99 -14.06 27.14
CA GLU A 184 -25.59 -14.74 28.28
C GLU A 184 -24.54 -15.00 29.37
N ARG A 185 -23.39 -15.59 29.01
CA ARG A 185 -22.29 -15.94 29.93
C ARG A 185 -21.83 -14.75 30.78
N PHE A 186 -21.77 -13.55 30.19
CA PHE A 186 -21.32 -12.34 30.88
C PHE A 186 -22.46 -11.40 31.29
N ASN A 187 -23.71 -11.88 31.28
CA ASN A 187 -24.90 -11.13 31.71
C ASN A 187 -25.07 -9.78 31.00
N VAL A 188 -24.82 -9.76 29.70
CA VAL A 188 -24.90 -8.56 28.84
C VAL A 188 -26.19 -8.57 28.01
N LEU A 189 -26.83 -9.72 27.83
CA LEU A 189 -28.01 -9.89 26.97
C LEU A 189 -29.15 -8.91 27.31
N HIS A 190 -29.37 -8.64 28.60
CA HIS A 190 -30.47 -7.80 29.08
C HIS A 190 -30.02 -6.40 29.54
N MET A 191 -28.80 -5.98 29.21
CA MET A 191 -28.28 -4.67 29.60
C MET A 191 -29.04 -3.54 28.89
N ASP A 192 -29.65 -2.64 29.66
CA ASP A 192 -30.40 -1.51 29.09
C ASP A 192 -29.47 -0.36 28.67
N PHE A 193 -28.91 -0.48 27.47
CA PHE A 193 -28.10 0.60 26.89
C PHE A 193 -28.90 1.87 26.61
N ASP A 194 -30.22 1.82 26.43
CA ASP A 194 -31.02 3.04 26.24
C ASP A 194 -30.97 3.94 27.48
N THR A 195 -31.13 3.35 28.67
CA THR A 195 -30.98 4.08 29.93
C THR A 195 -29.53 4.52 30.12
N ARG A 196 -28.55 3.63 29.94
CA ARG A 196 -27.12 3.96 30.16
C ARG A 196 -26.61 5.05 29.21
N ILE A 197 -27.03 5.07 27.95
CA ILE A 197 -26.68 6.15 27.00
C ILE A 197 -27.25 7.50 27.47
N LYS A 198 -28.42 7.50 28.10
CA LYS A 198 -29.02 8.74 28.65
C LYS A 198 -28.33 9.20 29.92
N THR A 199 -27.94 8.30 30.81
CA THR A 199 -27.46 8.64 32.16
C THR A 199 -25.93 8.74 32.26
N GLU A 200 -25.18 7.97 31.46
CA GLU A 200 -23.72 7.85 31.58
C GLU A 200 -23.00 8.53 30.40
N ALA A 201 -22.23 9.59 30.68
CA ALA A 201 -21.55 10.37 29.64
C ALA A 201 -20.53 9.54 28.84
N ALA A 202 -19.77 8.65 29.49
CA ALA A 202 -18.81 7.79 28.84
C ALA A 202 -19.47 6.82 27.84
N ILE A 203 -20.57 6.17 28.25
CA ILE A 203 -21.35 5.25 27.41
C ILE A 203 -21.98 6.00 26.23
N ARG A 204 -22.49 7.21 26.46
CA ARG A 204 -23.01 8.08 25.40
C ARG A 204 -21.94 8.44 24.38
N ASN A 205 -20.72 8.74 24.83
CA ASN A 205 -19.60 9.04 23.94
C ASN A 205 -19.22 7.83 23.09
N THR A 206 -19.18 6.63 23.66
CA THR A 206 -18.97 5.37 22.90
C THR A 206 -20.06 5.17 21.84
N TYR A 207 -21.33 5.32 22.21
CA TYR A 207 -22.45 5.22 21.27
C TYR A 207 -22.32 6.21 20.10
N CYS A 208 -22.04 7.48 20.40
CA CYS A 208 -21.83 8.51 19.39
C CYS A 208 -20.65 8.19 18.46
N SER A 209 -19.55 7.67 19.00
CA SER A 209 -18.39 7.25 18.22
C SER A 209 -18.71 6.08 17.29
N PHE A 210 -19.45 5.08 17.75
CA PHE A 210 -19.92 3.97 16.91
C PHE A 210 -20.88 4.45 15.82
N CYS A 211 -21.78 5.39 16.12
CA CYS A 211 -22.65 5.96 15.08
C CYS A 211 -21.84 6.66 13.98
N LYS A 212 -20.88 7.52 14.35
CA LYS A 212 -20.00 8.21 13.38
C LYS A 212 -19.17 7.22 12.56
N PHE A 213 -18.71 6.14 13.20
CA PHE A 213 -17.99 5.06 12.54
C PHE A 213 -18.86 4.37 11.48
N LEU A 214 -20.07 3.94 11.85
CA LEU A 214 -21.02 3.27 10.97
C LEU A 214 -21.47 4.15 9.79
N GLU A 215 -21.66 5.46 10.02
CA GLU A 215 -22.01 6.40 8.95
C GLU A 215 -20.95 6.40 7.82
N ARG A 216 -19.67 6.25 8.17
CA ARG A 216 -18.56 6.28 7.20
C ARG A 216 -18.22 4.91 6.62
N ASP A 217 -18.20 3.88 7.46
CA ASP A 217 -17.79 2.53 7.05
C ASP A 217 -18.85 1.83 6.20
N LEU A 218 -20.12 2.14 6.44
CA LEU A 218 -21.23 1.59 5.68
C LEU A 218 -21.78 2.60 4.64
N ALA A 219 -20.98 3.60 4.26
CA ALA A 219 -21.39 4.68 3.36
C ALA A 219 -22.12 4.20 2.09
N GLN A 220 -21.62 3.12 1.47
CA GLN A 220 -22.23 2.52 0.27
C GLN A 220 -23.61 1.90 0.54
N GLN A 221 -23.86 1.37 1.74
CA GLN A 221 -25.17 0.83 2.14
C GLN A 221 -26.21 1.93 2.36
N TRP A 222 -25.77 3.17 2.61
CA TRP A 222 -26.65 4.31 2.86
C TRP A 222 -27.06 5.05 1.57
N VAL A 223 -26.49 4.70 0.41
CA VAL A 223 -26.80 5.35 -0.87
C VAL A 223 -28.30 5.24 -1.17
N GLY A 224 -28.95 6.38 -1.43
CA GLY A 224 -30.39 6.47 -1.68
C GLY A 224 -31.28 6.53 -0.42
N MET A 225 -30.72 6.38 0.79
CA MET A 225 -31.49 6.52 2.03
C MET A 225 -31.58 7.97 2.50
N SER A 226 -32.66 8.33 3.19
CA SER A 226 -32.74 9.63 3.86
C SER A 226 -31.80 9.68 5.08
N ARG A 227 -31.28 10.88 5.39
CA ARG A 227 -30.39 11.09 6.55
C ARG A 227 -31.00 10.61 7.87
N SER A 228 -32.32 10.73 8.03
CA SER A 228 -33.02 10.26 9.23
C SER A 228 -33.09 8.73 9.29
N ALA A 229 -33.30 8.06 8.16
CA ALA A 229 -33.31 6.59 8.08
C ALA A 229 -31.91 6.00 8.33
N MET A 230 -30.87 6.61 7.76
CA MET A 230 -29.47 6.25 8.02
C MET A 230 -29.14 6.36 9.52
N LYS A 231 -29.39 7.51 10.15
CA LYS A 231 -29.12 7.71 11.58
C LYS A 231 -29.86 6.73 12.48
N ARG A 232 -31.13 6.41 12.18
CA ARG A 232 -31.89 5.39 12.92
C ARG A 232 -31.26 4.00 12.78
N SER A 233 -30.81 3.64 11.59
CA SER A 233 -30.17 2.34 11.32
C SER A 233 -28.81 2.25 12.02
N CYS A 234 -27.97 3.28 11.90
CA CYS A 234 -26.70 3.39 12.63
C CYS A 234 -26.92 3.27 14.14
N GLY A 235 -27.93 3.93 14.70
CA GLY A 235 -28.23 3.84 16.14
C GLY A 235 -28.61 2.43 16.60
N LYS A 236 -29.35 1.66 15.79
CA LYS A 236 -29.68 0.26 16.09
C LYS A 236 -28.43 -0.62 16.08
N ILE A 237 -27.62 -0.52 15.03
CA ILE A 237 -26.39 -1.31 14.88
C ILE A 237 -25.38 -0.94 15.99
N ALA A 238 -25.23 0.36 16.30
CA ALA A 238 -24.34 0.83 17.36
C ALA A 238 -24.67 0.22 18.72
N LYS A 239 -25.95 0.10 19.09
CA LYS A 239 -26.35 -0.56 20.34
C LYS A 239 -25.98 -2.04 20.35
N GLN A 240 -26.20 -2.75 19.24
CA GLN A 240 -25.78 -4.16 19.13
C GLN A 240 -24.27 -4.30 19.26
N MET A 241 -23.49 -3.42 18.61
CA MET A 241 -22.03 -3.38 18.78
C MET A 241 -21.64 -3.13 20.24
N MET A 242 -22.36 -2.27 20.98
CA MET A 242 -22.07 -2.02 22.40
C MET A 242 -22.29 -3.26 23.27
N HIS A 243 -23.40 -3.98 23.11
CA HIS A 243 -23.60 -5.26 23.81
C HIS A 243 -22.47 -6.24 23.51
N ARG A 244 -22.19 -6.46 22.22
CA ARG A 244 -21.17 -7.42 21.79
C ARG A 244 -19.77 -7.04 22.26
N ASN A 245 -19.42 -5.75 22.24
CA ASN A 245 -18.13 -5.27 22.72
C ASN A 245 -17.95 -5.47 24.24
N VAL A 246 -19.00 -5.30 25.05
CA VAL A 246 -18.92 -5.58 26.49
C VAL A 246 -18.72 -7.07 26.74
N GLY A 247 -19.51 -7.94 26.10
CA GLY A 247 -19.37 -9.39 26.24
C GLY A 247 -18.02 -9.89 25.75
N PHE A 248 -17.56 -9.40 24.60
CA PHE A 248 -16.25 -9.72 24.05
C PHE A 248 -15.10 -9.23 24.94
N SER A 249 -15.18 -8.01 25.48
CA SER A 249 -14.16 -7.53 26.42
C SER A 249 -14.07 -8.42 27.65
N ALA A 250 -15.21 -8.83 28.21
CA ALA A 250 -15.25 -9.73 29.36
C ALA A 250 -14.71 -11.12 29.03
N LEU A 251 -14.99 -11.64 27.83
CA LEU A 251 -14.43 -12.90 27.36
C LEU A 251 -12.90 -12.86 27.34
N VAL A 252 -12.31 -11.79 26.81
CA VAL A 252 -10.84 -11.72 26.76
C VAL A 252 -10.24 -11.57 28.16
N ASP A 253 -10.88 -10.81 29.05
CA ASP A 253 -10.41 -10.67 30.43
C ASP A 253 -10.48 -12.02 31.19
N ASP A 254 -11.49 -12.85 30.91
CA ASP A 254 -11.63 -14.22 31.44
C ASP A 254 -10.62 -15.21 30.81
N SER A 255 -10.36 -15.07 29.51
CA SER A 255 -9.47 -15.96 28.75
C SER A 255 -7.98 -15.66 28.99
N TYR A 256 -7.64 -14.41 29.29
CA TYR A 256 -6.28 -13.92 29.50
C TYR A 256 -6.14 -13.10 30.80
N PRO A 257 -6.43 -13.69 31.98
CA PRO A 257 -6.55 -12.95 33.25
C PRO A 257 -5.22 -12.38 33.77
N ASP A 258 -4.09 -12.93 33.34
CA ASP A 258 -2.74 -12.48 33.74
C ASP A 258 -2.07 -11.60 32.66
N ALA A 259 -2.65 -11.47 31.46
CA ALA A 259 -2.04 -10.72 30.36
C ALA A 259 -2.19 -9.21 30.52
N LEU A 260 -1.23 -8.46 29.98
CA LEU A 260 -1.35 -7.00 29.87
C LEU A 260 -2.35 -6.66 28.77
N ARG A 261 -3.45 -5.99 29.16
CA ARG A 261 -4.52 -5.61 28.25
C ARG A 261 -4.15 -4.35 27.47
N ILE A 262 -3.91 -4.50 26.18
CA ILE A 262 -3.62 -3.39 25.26
C ILE A 262 -4.77 -3.16 24.29
N SER A 263 -4.80 -1.98 23.67
CA SER A 263 -5.92 -1.54 22.84
C SER A 263 -5.48 -0.60 21.72
N ILE A 264 -6.18 -0.68 20.58
CA ILE A 264 -6.05 0.28 19.48
C ILE A 264 -6.80 1.59 19.73
N HIS A 265 -7.69 1.62 20.73
CA HIS A 265 -8.35 2.83 21.17
C HIS A 265 -7.46 3.57 22.16
N GLN A 266 -7.38 4.88 21.98
CA GLN A 266 -6.74 5.79 22.93
C GLN A 266 -7.59 5.87 24.22
N TYR A 267 -6.96 5.58 25.34
CA TYR A 267 -7.54 5.68 26.68
C TYR A 267 -6.79 6.75 27.48
N ASP A 268 -7.33 7.11 28.65
CA ASP A 268 -6.60 7.91 29.64
C ASP A 268 -5.38 7.17 30.23
N ASN A 269 -5.17 5.92 29.84
CA ASN A 269 -4.09 5.06 30.31
C ASN A 269 -4.05 4.86 31.82
N ALA A 270 -5.16 5.10 32.54
CA ALA A 270 -5.28 4.77 33.96
C ALA A 270 -5.44 3.25 34.21
N GLY A 271 -5.50 2.44 33.16
CA GLY A 271 -5.81 1.01 33.22
C GLY A 271 -7.32 0.72 33.35
N PRO A 272 -7.75 -0.54 33.19
CA PRO A 272 -6.91 -1.73 32.98
C PRO A 272 -6.39 -1.87 31.54
N LYS A 273 -6.86 -1.05 30.60
CA LYS A 273 -6.46 -1.09 29.18
C LYS A 273 -5.47 0.04 28.87
N PHE A 274 -4.43 -0.28 28.09
CA PHE A 274 -3.42 0.69 27.68
C PHE A 274 -3.45 0.87 26.16
N GLY A 275 -3.58 2.12 25.71
CA GLY A 275 -3.66 2.43 24.28
C GLY A 275 -2.30 2.29 23.61
N ILE A 276 -2.28 1.75 22.38
CA ILE A 276 -1.09 1.67 21.53
C ILE A 276 -1.38 2.15 20.10
N HIS A 277 -0.33 2.54 19.38
CA HIS A 277 -0.37 2.85 17.96
C HIS A 277 0.26 1.73 17.15
N LEU A 278 -0.52 1.18 16.23
CA LEU A 278 -0.11 0.09 15.35
C LEU A 278 0.75 0.54 14.17
N ILE A 279 0.54 1.75 13.68
CA ILE A 279 1.34 2.34 12.62
C ILE A 279 2.02 3.58 13.20
N PRO A 280 3.33 3.80 12.98
CA PRO A 280 3.98 5.05 13.35
C PRO A 280 3.27 6.21 12.67
N GLN A 281 2.92 7.25 13.43
CA GLN A 281 2.35 8.47 12.86
C GLN A 281 3.09 9.67 13.45
N LYS A 282 3.79 10.44 12.60
CA LYS A 282 4.46 11.68 13.01
C LYS A 282 3.45 12.81 13.28
N SER A 283 2.29 12.79 12.62
CA SER A 283 1.21 13.76 12.79
C SER A 283 -0.13 13.16 12.34
N GLY A 284 -1.25 13.78 12.75
CA GLY A 284 -2.59 13.37 12.36
C GLY A 284 -3.34 12.56 13.42
N LYS A 285 -4.57 12.12 13.08
CA LYS A 285 -5.38 11.27 13.96
C LYS A 285 -4.99 9.81 13.74
N PRO A 286 -4.63 9.07 14.80
CA PRO A 286 -4.38 7.63 14.76
C PRO A 286 -5.47 6.89 14.01
N ARG A 287 -5.08 6.10 13.00
CA ARG A 287 -5.97 5.23 12.24
C ARG A 287 -5.56 3.79 12.48
N THR A 288 -6.56 2.93 12.57
CA THR A 288 -6.34 1.49 12.57
C THR A 288 -6.05 1.02 11.15
N PRO A 289 -5.15 0.03 10.97
CA PRO A 289 -4.71 -0.44 9.66
C PRO A 289 -5.85 -0.79 8.71
N TRP A 290 -6.90 -1.41 9.25
CA TRP A 290 -8.04 -1.87 8.49
C TRP A 290 -9.05 -0.78 8.11
N HIS A 291 -8.75 0.48 8.43
CA HIS A 291 -9.55 1.66 8.09
C HIS A 291 -8.74 2.72 7.33
N SER A 292 -7.60 2.34 6.77
CA SER A 292 -6.71 3.26 6.05
C SER A 292 -5.93 2.56 4.94
N VAL A 293 -5.27 3.36 4.13
CA VAL A 293 -4.20 2.96 3.22
C VAL A 293 -2.90 3.61 3.65
N VAL A 294 -1.76 2.98 3.36
CA VAL A 294 -0.43 3.52 3.65
C VAL A 294 0.15 4.20 2.41
N CYS A 295 0.64 5.42 2.59
CA CYS A 295 1.53 6.12 1.67
C CYS A 295 2.90 6.28 2.33
N GLU A 296 3.97 5.80 1.70
CA GLU A 296 5.34 5.93 2.19
C GLU A 296 6.05 7.06 1.43
N ASP A 297 6.57 8.05 2.16
CA ASP A 297 7.39 9.12 1.59
C ASP A 297 8.77 8.59 1.13
N LEU A 298 9.52 9.42 0.39
CA LEU A 298 10.87 9.06 -0.09
C LEU A 298 11.86 8.73 1.03
N ASP A 299 11.66 9.30 2.22
CA ASP A 299 12.45 8.99 3.42
C ASP A 299 11.97 7.70 4.14
N SER A 300 11.09 6.92 3.49
CA SER A 300 10.42 5.73 4.02
C SER A 300 9.52 6.00 5.23
N THR A 301 9.08 7.24 5.45
CA THR A 301 8.08 7.55 6.48
C THR A 301 6.69 7.09 6.01
N PRO A 302 6.02 6.17 6.73
CA PRO A 302 4.65 5.80 6.39
C PRO A 302 3.64 6.80 6.93
N HIS A 303 2.58 7.04 6.16
CA HIS A 303 1.42 7.84 6.52
C HIS A 303 0.15 7.06 6.26
N THR A 304 -0.82 7.14 7.17
CA THR A 304 -2.14 6.53 6.96
C THR A 304 -3.14 7.57 6.47
N VAL A 305 -3.78 7.31 5.33
CA VAL A 305 -4.84 8.16 4.76
C VAL A 305 -6.09 7.34 4.46
N ASP A 306 -7.23 8.00 4.23
CA ASP A 306 -8.37 7.33 3.59
C ASP A 306 -8.05 7.21 2.09
N LEU A 307 -8.41 6.10 1.43
CA LEU A 307 -8.10 5.87 0.00
C LEU A 307 -8.47 7.04 -0.92
N LYS A 308 -9.64 7.66 -0.71
CA LYS A 308 -10.09 8.81 -1.51
C LYS A 308 -9.21 10.06 -1.37
N ASP A 309 -8.42 10.14 -0.30
CA ASP A 309 -7.59 11.30 0.03
C ASP A 309 -6.13 11.05 -0.38
N VAL A 310 -5.82 9.94 -1.06
CA VAL A 310 -4.48 9.68 -1.63
C VAL A 310 -4.23 10.65 -2.78
N ASP A 311 -3.12 11.38 -2.69
CA ASP A 311 -2.61 12.21 -3.79
C ASP A 311 -1.95 11.30 -4.85
N THR A 312 -2.69 10.98 -5.90
CA THR A 312 -2.20 10.13 -7.00
C THR A 312 -1.20 10.84 -7.91
N ASP A 313 -1.08 12.17 -7.81
CA ASP A 313 -0.04 12.92 -8.52
C ASP A 313 1.30 12.81 -7.77
N LYS A 314 1.27 12.68 -6.44
CA LYS A 314 2.45 12.51 -5.60
C LYS A 314 2.89 11.04 -5.43
N TYR A 315 1.96 10.11 -5.29
CA TYR A 315 2.28 8.72 -4.95
C TYR A 315 1.89 7.71 -6.03
N ASP A 316 2.76 6.71 -6.23
CA ASP A 316 2.51 5.57 -7.12
C ASP A 316 2.01 4.35 -6.36
N LEU A 317 1.03 3.65 -6.94
CA LEU A 317 0.44 2.45 -6.37
C LEU A 317 1.39 1.26 -6.49
N VAL A 318 1.72 0.64 -5.36
CA VAL A 318 2.54 -0.56 -5.26
C VAL A 318 1.66 -1.82 -5.28
N TYR A 319 2.15 -2.86 -5.95
CA TYR A 319 1.56 -4.19 -5.94
C TYR A 319 2.48 -5.19 -5.26
N LYS A 320 1.90 -6.04 -4.40
CA LYS A 320 2.57 -7.17 -3.75
C LYS A 320 1.59 -8.34 -3.71
N HIS A 321 2.07 -9.56 -3.87
CA HIS A 321 1.22 -10.77 -3.96
C HIS A 321 0.08 -10.67 -5.00
N GLY A 322 0.32 -9.95 -6.11
CA GLY A 322 -0.66 -9.77 -7.18
C GLY A 322 -1.85 -8.85 -6.83
N ARG A 323 -1.79 -8.09 -5.72
CA ARG A 323 -2.84 -7.16 -5.30
C ARG A 323 -2.27 -5.79 -4.93
N LYS A 324 -3.15 -4.78 -4.87
CA LYS A 324 -2.82 -3.44 -4.40
C LYS A 324 -2.28 -3.53 -2.96
N TRP A 325 -1.13 -2.94 -2.70
CA TRP A 325 -0.43 -3.07 -1.42
C TRP A 325 -0.37 -1.77 -0.62
N GLY A 326 -0.09 -0.67 -1.28
CA GLY A 326 0.12 0.63 -0.65
C GLY A 326 0.61 1.61 -1.70
N TYR A 327 1.02 2.78 -1.27
CA TYR A 327 1.52 3.84 -2.13
C TYR A 327 2.93 4.23 -1.72
N VAL A 328 3.79 4.55 -2.67
CA VAL A 328 5.14 5.09 -2.42
C VAL A 328 5.26 6.42 -3.14
N GLU A 329 5.91 7.40 -2.51
CA GLU A 329 6.10 8.72 -3.10
C GLU A 329 6.93 8.56 -4.35
N ARG A 330 6.43 9.13 -5.45
CA ARG A 330 7.16 9.13 -6.70
C ARG A 330 8.43 9.95 -6.46
N PRO A 331 9.63 9.39 -6.73
CA PRO A 331 10.83 10.19 -6.69
C PRO A 331 10.64 11.41 -7.59
N PRO A 332 11.08 12.62 -7.19
CA PRO A 332 11.19 13.70 -8.15
C PRO A 332 11.99 13.15 -9.33
N CYS A 333 11.52 13.36 -10.57
CA CYS A 333 12.36 13.07 -11.73
C CYS A 333 13.74 13.65 -11.41
N THR A 334 14.77 12.80 -11.40
CA THR A 334 16.06 13.28 -10.93
C THR A 334 16.50 14.44 -11.83
N PRO A 335 17.33 15.37 -11.35
CA PRO A 335 17.92 16.36 -12.25
C PRO A 335 18.56 15.71 -13.49
N GLU A 336 19.06 14.46 -13.38
CA GLU A 336 19.52 13.68 -14.52
C GLU A 336 18.40 13.18 -15.46
N GLU A 337 17.27 12.69 -14.94
CA GLU A 337 16.10 12.28 -15.74
C GLU A 337 15.40 13.47 -16.40
N VAL A 338 15.31 14.61 -15.69
CA VAL A 338 14.84 15.88 -16.25
C VAL A 338 15.85 16.44 -17.25
N ALA A 339 17.15 16.29 -17.05
CA ALA A 339 18.17 16.68 -18.02
C ALA A 339 18.14 15.82 -19.29
N GLN A 340 17.76 14.54 -19.19
CA GLN A 340 17.49 13.69 -20.36
C GLN A 340 16.24 14.12 -21.14
N TRP A 341 15.31 14.86 -20.50
CA TRP A 341 14.08 15.38 -21.12
C TRP A 341 14.12 16.90 -21.34
N ALA A 342 15.19 17.57 -20.93
CA ALA A 342 15.40 18.97 -21.22
C ALA A 342 15.56 19.08 -22.74
N PRO A 343 14.74 19.90 -23.44
CA PRO A 343 14.90 20.08 -24.86
C PRO A 343 16.31 20.59 -25.12
N LEU A 344 17.15 19.74 -25.73
CA LEU A 344 18.43 20.13 -26.27
C LEU A 344 18.18 21.24 -27.30
N HIS A 345 18.28 22.48 -26.85
CA HIS A 345 18.17 23.67 -27.68
C HIS A 345 19.47 23.83 -28.44
N VAL A 346 19.61 23.08 -29.52
CA VAL A 346 20.50 23.45 -30.61
C VAL A 346 19.64 23.96 -31.74
N GLU A 347 19.54 25.28 -31.82
CA GLU A 347 18.84 25.94 -32.92
C GLU A 347 19.60 25.69 -34.22
N LEU A 348 18.97 24.98 -35.16
CA LEU A 348 19.26 25.24 -36.57
C LEU A 348 19.00 26.74 -36.80
N ILE A 349 19.95 27.43 -37.43
CA ILE A 349 19.78 28.85 -37.77
C ILE A 349 18.42 29.02 -38.45
N GLN A 350 17.65 30.04 -38.06
CA GLN A 350 16.27 30.23 -38.50
C GLN A 350 16.08 30.11 -40.02
N SER A 351 17.05 30.58 -40.82
CA SER A 351 17.05 30.44 -42.28
C SER A 351 17.07 28.98 -42.77
N THR A 352 17.73 28.08 -42.04
CA THR A 352 17.77 26.65 -42.31
C THR A 352 16.41 26.01 -42.01
N VAL A 353 15.82 26.34 -40.86
CA VAL A 353 14.48 25.86 -40.46
C VAL A 353 13.42 26.31 -41.48
N GLU A 354 13.43 27.57 -41.87
CA GLU A 354 12.51 28.11 -42.88
C GLU A 354 12.72 27.46 -44.25
N ARG A 355 13.96 27.14 -44.64
CA ARG A 355 14.20 26.37 -45.87
C ARG A 355 13.62 24.96 -45.76
N LEU A 356 13.86 24.24 -44.66
CA LEU A 356 13.36 22.88 -44.46
C LEU A 356 11.83 22.80 -44.48
N LYS A 357 11.13 23.79 -43.90
CA LYS A 357 9.66 23.88 -43.92
C LYS A 357 9.07 23.93 -45.33
N ASN A 358 9.82 24.43 -46.30
CA ASN A 358 9.38 24.59 -47.68
C ASN A 358 9.76 23.41 -48.59
N ILE A 359 10.48 22.41 -48.07
CA ILE A 359 10.89 21.23 -48.85
C ILE A 359 9.93 20.07 -48.59
N SER A 360 9.47 19.45 -49.67
CA SER A 360 8.76 18.17 -49.64
C SER A 360 9.55 17.12 -50.40
N LEU A 361 9.64 15.93 -49.82
CA LEU A 361 10.40 14.81 -50.36
C LEU A 361 9.48 13.66 -50.74
N THR A 362 9.94 12.91 -51.73
CA THR A 362 9.29 11.79 -52.38
C THR A 362 10.18 10.57 -52.22
N TYR A 363 9.64 9.54 -51.57
CA TYR A 363 10.34 8.32 -51.15
C TYR A 363 9.84 7.12 -51.95
N ARG A 364 10.77 6.29 -52.43
CA ARG A 364 10.49 5.06 -53.16
C ARG A 364 11.35 3.90 -52.66
N THR A 365 10.73 2.85 -52.16
CA THR A 365 11.36 1.58 -51.80
C THR A 365 10.47 0.40 -52.17
N SER A 366 11.04 -0.79 -52.36
CA SER A 366 10.28 -2.00 -52.73
C SER A 366 9.44 -2.60 -51.60
N LEU A 367 9.58 -2.09 -50.37
CA LEU A 367 8.76 -2.48 -49.21
C LEU A 367 7.37 -1.82 -49.17
N PHE A 368 7.09 -0.85 -50.03
CA PHE A 368 5.74 -0.34 -50.21
C PHE A 368 4.99 -1.31 -51.14
N GLU A 369 4.51 -2.42 -50.57
CA GLU A 369 4.05 -3.67 -51.24
C GLU A 369 2.86 -3.57 -52.24
N TYR A 370 2.53 -2.40 -52.78
CA TYR A 370 1.55 -2.28 -53.88
C TYR A 370 2.03 -1.26 -54.92
N GLN A 371 2.09 -1.71 -56.19
CA GLN A 371 2.40 -0.98 -57.43
C GLN A 371 2.64 0.54 -57.27
N ASP A 372 3.89 0.95 -57.46
CA ASP A 372 4.31 2.34 -57.68
C ASP A 372 3.91 3.38 -56.62
N ARG A 373 3.61 2.96 -55.38
CA ARG A 373 3.38 3.92 -54.29
C ARG A 373 4.66 4.64 -53.91
N VAL A 374 4.75 5.85 -54.43
CA VAL A 374 5.59 6.92 -53.93
C VAL A 374 4.97 7.48 -52.65
N HIS A 375 5.75 7.59 -51.58
CA HIS A 375 5.32 8.35 -50.40
C HIS A 375 5.88 9.77 -50.50
N THR A 376 5.01 10.78 -50.45
CA THR A 376 5.41 12.18 -50.44
C THR A 376 5.06 12.80 -49.10
N SER A 377 6.02 13.48 -48.47
CA SER A 377 5.83 14.18 -47.19
C SER A 377 6.64 15.48 -47.18
N PRO A 378 6.11 16.56 -46.57
CA PRO A 378 6.93 17.68 -46.13
C PRO A 378 8.05 17.19 -45.20
N VAL A 379 9.23 17.82 -45.26
CA VAL A 379 10.35 17.49 -44.36
C VAL A 379 10.04 17.88 -42.93
N VAL A 380 9.33 18.99 -42.73
CA VAL A 380 8.89 19.47 -41.42
C VAL A 380 7.36 19.42 -41.36
N VAL A 381 6.83 18.81 -40.30
CA VAL A 381 5.40 18.75 -39.99
C VAL A 381 5.13 19.28 -38.59
N ALA A 382 3.88 19.60 -38.28
CA ALA A 382 3.47 19.90 -36.90
C ALA A 382 2.93 18.62 -36.25
N HIS A 383 3.35 18.34 -35.02
CA HIS A 383 2.83 17.24 -34.23
C HIS A 383 1.34 17.50 -33.91
N PRO A 384 0.41 16.58 -34.22
CA PRO A 384 -1.03 16.87 -34.22
C PRO A 384 -1.61 17.13 -32.82
N MET A 385 -0.92 16.72 -31.76
CA MET A 385 -1.36 16.92 -30.37
C MET A 385 -0.69 18.11 -29.69
N THR A 386 0.57 18.40 -30.03
CA THR A 386 1.38 19.40 -29.30
C THR A 386 1.63 20.66 -30.12
N GLY A 387 1.50 20.61 -31.45
CA GLY A 387 1.83 21.72 -32.35
C GLY A 387 3.33 21.94 -32.58
N GLU A 388 4.18 21.23 -31.85
CA GLU A 388 5.64 21.23 -32.00
C GLU A 388 6.08 20.79 -33.40
N LEU A 389 7.20 21.31 -33.90
CA LEU A 389 7.74 20.91 -35.19
C LEU A 389 8.41 19.55 -35.09
N ALA A 390 8.12 18.67 -36.04
CA ALA A 390 8.68 17.33 -36.15
C ALA A 390 9.24 17.07 -37.55
N LEU A 391 10.22 16.17 -37.66
CA LEU A 391 10.85 15.80 -38.93
C LEU A 391 10.20 14.56 -39.54
N ARG A 392 9.97 14.59 -40.85
CA ARG A 392 9.58 13.42 -41.66
C ARG A 392 10.63 13.21 -42.74
N PHE A 393 11.62 12.38 -42.41
CA PHE A 393 12.77 12.12 -43.26
C PHE A 393 13.10 10.63 -43.30
N HIS A 394 13.30 10.11 -44.51
CA HIS A 394 13.99 8.84 -44.73
C HIS A 394 15.32 9.11 -45.40
N GLU A 395 16.40 8.59 -44.83
CA GLU A 395 17.74 8.73 -45.39
C GLU A 395 17.81 8.07 -46.79
N PRO A 396 18.42 8.74 -47.79
CA PRO A 396 18.80 8.11 -49.04
C PRO A 396 19.71 6.90 -48.79
N TRP A 397 19.22 5.72 -49.18
CA TRP A 397 19.86 4.45 -48.87
C TRP A 397 19.93 3.58 -50.13
N GLY A 398 20.93 3.83 -50.96
CA GLY A 398 21.08 3.20 -52.26
C GLY A 398 21.61 1.76 -52.21
N PRO A 399 21.69 1.09 -53.38
CA PRO A 399 22.19 -0.28 -53.51
C PRO A 399 23.64 -0.47 -53.01
N GLU A 400 24.43 0.61 -52.99
CA GLU A 400 25.78 0.63 -52.42
C GLU A 400 25.79 0.44 -50.90
N LYS A 401 24.70 0.81 -50.20
CA LYS A 401 24.56 0.70 -48.74
C LYS A 401 23.72 -0.50 -48.28
N THR A 402 22.97 -1.17 -49.16
CA THR A 402 22.15 -2.34 -48.80
C THR A 402 21.99 -3.35 -49.92
N LYS A 403 21.99 -4.63 -49.55
CA LYS A 403 21.63 -5.75 -50.44
C LYS A 403 20.14 -6.08 -50.43
N MET A 404 19.36 -5.38 -49.60
CA MET A 404 17.93 -5.61 -49.39
C MET A 404 17.10 -4.63 -50.24
N HIS A 405 16.29 -3.79 -49.60
CA HIS A 405 15.38 -2.86 -50.26
C HIS A 405 15.99 -1.44 -50.23
N PRO A 406 16.54 -0.94 -51.35
CA PRO A 406 17.06 0.43 -51.40
C PRO A 406 15.93 1.45 -51.28
N THR A 407 16.25 2.61 -50.71
CA THR A 407 15.34 3.77 -50.57
C THR A 407 15.87 4.91 -51.41
N TYR A 408 15.10 5.28 -52.42
CA TYR A 408 15.38 6.42 -53.29
C TYR A 408 14.56 7.62 -52.85
N VAL A 409 15.20 8.79 -52.79
CA VAL A 409 14.60 10.03 -52.32
C VAL A 409 14.77 11.11 -53.38
N ARG A 410 13.72 11.89 -53.63
CA ARG A 410 13.72 13.03 -54.57
C ARG A 410 12.92 14.19 -53.98
N SER A 411 13.29 15.42 -54.27
CA SER A 411 12.46 16.57 -53.95
C SER A 411 11.27 16.67 -54.91
N VAL A 412 10.14 17.17 -54.41
CA VAL A 412 8.96 17.42 -55.23
C VAL A 412 9.26 18.53 -56.23
N GLY A 413 9.11 18.23 -57.52
CA GLY A 413 9.40 19.18 -58.62
C GLY A 413 10.78 19.02 -59.26
N TYR A 414 11.64 18.14 -58.72
CA TYR A 414 12.92 17.80 -59.35
C TYR A 414 12.72 17.04 -60.68
N ASN A 415 13.42 17.48 -61.73
CA ASN A 415 13.41 16.83 -63.04
C ASN A 415 14.59 15.85 -63.16
N PRO A 416 14.36 14.52 -63.15
CA PRO A 416 15.43 13.53 -63.22
C PRO A 416 16.19 13.52 -64.55
N SER A 417 15.61 14.12 -65.60
CA SER A 417 16.19 14.19 -66.94
C SER A 417 17.13 15.38 -67.13
N SER A 418 17.25 16.29 -66.15
CA SER A 418 18.14 17.45 -66.26
C SER A 418 19.62 17.10 -66.16
N GLY A 419 19.96 15.95 -65.57
CA GLY A 419 21.35 15.55 -65.29
C GLY A 419 22.01 16.32 -64.14
N GLU A 420 21.31 17.26 -63.51
CA GLU A 420 21.79 18.02 -62.35
C GLU A 420 21.49 17.28 -61.04
N THR A 421 22.27 17.54 -60.00
CA THR A 421 22.01 16.98 -58.66
C THR A 421 20.75 17.59 -58.03
N ASP A 422 20.02 16.78 -57.26
CA ASP A 422 18.85 17.24 -56.51
C ASP A 422 19.31 18.04 -55.27
N LYS A 423 19.51 19.34 -55.48
CA LYS A 423 20.06 20.28 -54.47
C LYS A 423 19.26 20.34 -53.17
N ASP A 424 17.96 20.02 -53.21
CA ASP A 424 17.12 20.02 -52.01
C ASP A 424 17.26 18.72 -51.23
N VAL A 425 17.37 17.56 -51.90
CA VAL A 425 17.71 16.31 -51.22
C VAL A 425 19.12 16.37 -50.63
N GLU A 426 20.08 16.91 -51.37
CA GLU A 426 21.46 17.11 -50.93
C GLU A 426 21.48 18.00 -49.68
N PHE A 427 20.85 19.19 -49.73
CA PHE A 427 20.75 20.09 -48.59
C PHE A 427 20.08 19.45 -47.37
N VAL A 428 18.95 18.77 -47.53
CA VAL A 428 18.26 18.11 -46.41
C VAL A 428 19.15 17.03 -45.80
N THR A 429 19.81 16.23 -46.64
CA THR A 429 20.68 15.14 -46.18
C THR A 429 21.88 15.69 -45.43
N GLU A 430 22.61 16.66 -45.99
CA GLU A 430 23.76 17.29 -45.33
C GLU A 430 23.36 18.01 -44.03
N THR A 431 22.19 18.64 -44.00
CA THR A 431 21.70 19.36 -42.82
C THR A 431 21.36 18.40 -41.68
N LEU A 432 20.70 17.27 -42.01
CA LEU A 432 20.09 16.40 -41.00
C LEU A 432 20.95 15.18 -40.65
N GLN A 433 21.63 14.55 -41.61
CA GLN A 433 22.20 13.21 -41.43
C GLN A 433 23.19 13.14 -40.26
N GLU A 434 24.23 13.97 -40.24
CA GLU A 434 25.22 13.95 -39.15
C GLU A 434 24.59 14.25 -37.78
N ARG A 435 23.60 15.16 -37.73
CA ARG A 435 22.88 15.51 -36.50
C ARG A 435 22.00 14.37 -36.02
N LEU A 436 21.25 13.73 -36.92
CA LEU A 436 20.37 12.60 -36.59
C LEU A 436 21.13 11.38 -36.05
N TYR A 437 22.45 11.30 -36.30
CA TYR A 437 23.32 10.24 -35.79
C TYR A 437 24.25 10.69 -34.65
N SER A 438 24.24 11.96 -34.25
CA SER A 438 25.07 12.42 -33.14
C SER A 438 24.56 11.88 -31.80
N GLU A 439 25.43 11.75 -30.80
CA GLU A 439 25.05 11.32 -29.44
C GLU A 439 23.98 12.22 -28.79
N GLU A 440 23.83 13.44 -29.32
CA GLU A 440 22.86 14.43 -28.87
C GLU A 440 21.42 14.09 -29.29
N PHE A 441 21.21 13.58 -30.52
CA PHE A 441 19.88 13.32 -31.05
C PHE A 441 19.58 11.82 -31.25
N ALA A 442 20.59 10.96 -31.20
CA ALA A 442 20.46 9.53 -31.44
C ALA A 442 20.55 8.72 -30.14
N HIS A 443 19.44 8.07 -29.76
CA HIS A 443 19.46 7.05 -28.71
C HIS A 443 19.74 5.65 -29.30
N TRP A 444 20.84 5.03 -28.87
CA TRP A 444 21.21 3.67 -29.28
C TRP A 444 20.68 2.64 -28.28
N HIS A 445 19.51 2.05 -28.57
CA HIS A 445 18.88 1.08 -27.68
C HIS A 445 19.48 -0.33 -27.81
N GLN A 446 19.96 -0.90 -26.71
CA GLN A 446 20.40 -2.29 -26.61
C GLN A 446 19.30 -3.15 -26.00
N TRP A 447 18.76 -4.09 -26.77
CA TRP A 447 17.60 -4.85 -26.34
C TRP A 447 17.88 -5.88 -25.23
N VAL A 448 17.02 -5.94 -24.21
CA VAL A 448 17.02 -6.92 -23.12
C VAL A 448 15.74 -7.78 -23.15
N LYS A 449 15.84 -9.06 -22.76
CA LYS A 449 14.70 -9.98 -22.78
C LYS A 449 13.61 -9.54 -21.81
N GLY A 450 12.38 -9.40 -22.31
CA GLY A 450 11.19 -9.09 -21.52
C GLY A 450 10.84 -7.62 -21.43
N GLU A 451 11.68 -6.74 -22.00
CA GLU A 451 11.38 -5.31 -22.06
C GLU A 451 10.39 -4.96 -23.18
N PHE A 452 9.82 -3.76 -23.09
CA PHE A 452 9.06 -3.14 -24.16
C PHE A 452 9.42 -1.65 -24.24
N VAL A 453 9.33 -1.08 -25.45
CA VAL A 453 9.56 0.34 -25.71
C VAL A 453 8.28 0.93 -26.29
N VAL A 454 7.87 2.07 -25.75
CA VAL A 454 6.80 2.90 -26.32
C VAL A 454 7.47 4.11 -26.98
N MET A 455 7.13 4.36 -28.24
CA MET A 455 7.75 5.41 -29.03
C MET A 455 6.67 6.23 -29.75
N ASP A 456 6.78 7.54 -29.66
CA ASP A 456 5.96 8.47 -30.44
C ASP A 456 6.50 8.56 -31.88
N ASN A 457 5.81 7.88 -32.78
CA ASN A 457 6.20 7.73 -34.18
C ASN A 457 6.02 9.02 -35.01
N ILE A 458 5.45 10.08 -34.43
CA ILE A 458 5.33 11.38 -35.09
C ILE A 458 6.54 12.25 -34.77
N SER A 459 6.94 12.32 -33.49
CA SER A 459 8.08 13.14 -33.06
C SER A 459 9.44 12.48 -33.26
N GLN A 460 9.51 11.15 -33.38
CA GLN A 460 10.78 10.42 -33.49
C GLN A 460 10.97 9.71 -34.84
N LEU A 461 12.20 9.73 -35.34
CA LEU A 461 12.66 8.87 -36.43
C LEU A 461 13.31 7.62 -35.84
N HIS A 462 13.18 6.47 -36.50
CA HIS A 462 13.77 5.22 -36.03
C HIS A 462 14.45 4.44 -37.15
N ALA A 463 15.56 3.81 -36.81
CA ALA A 463 16.35 2.97 -37.70
C ALA A 463 16.89 1.74 -36.94
N ARG A 464 17.77 0.97 -37.58
CA ARG A 464 18.50 -0.12 -36.92
C ARG A 464 19.99 -0.03 -37.25
N SER A 465 20.82 -0.36 -36.27
CA SER A 465 22.24 -0.66 -36.50
C SER A 465 22.41 -1.97 -37.27
N VAL A 466 23.63 -2.20 -37.78
CA VAL A 466 24.02 -3.47 -38.41
C VAL A 466 23.87 -4.60 -37.39
N LEU A 467 23.15 -5.66 -37.74
CA LEU A 467 22.97 -6.82 -36.88
C LEU A 467 24.26 -7.67 -36.85
N GLY A 468 24.78 -7.96 -35.67
CA GLY A 468 25.89 -8.91 -35.48
C GLY A 468 25.47 -10.38 -35.68
N LEU A 469 26.39 -11.30 -35.39
CA LEU A 469 26.13 -12.76 -35.40
C LEU A 469 25.26 -13.16 -34.19
N GLY A 470 23.95 -12.94 -34.29
CA GLY A 470 22.98 -13.30 -33.25
C GLY A 470 21.53 -13.07 -33.69
N GLY A 471 20.60 -13.90 -33.21
CA GLY A 471 19.17 -13.75 -33.46
C GLY A 471 18.47 -12.89 -32.40
N ARG A 472 17.46 -12.11 -32.78
CA ARG A 472 16.54 -11.43 -31.86
C ARG A 472 15.09 -11.65 -32.26
N HIS A 473 14.19 -11.65 -31.29
CA HIS A 473 12.74 -11.72 -31.52
C HIS A 473 12.09 -10.46 -30.97
N MET A 474 11.39 -9.72 -31.84
CA MET A 474 10.67 -8.50 -31.50
C MET A 474 9.22 -8.61 -31.95
N ARG A 475 8.30 -8.01 -31.20
CA ARG A 475 6.89 -7.86 -31.55
C ARG A 475 6.55 -6.39 -31.52
N ARG A 476 5.88 -5.88 -32.56
CA ARG A 476 5.50 -4.47 -32.69
C ARG A 476 3.99 -4.35 -32.82
N ILE A 477 3.41 -3.42 -32.06
CA ILE A 477 2.00 -3.03 -32.13
C ILE A 477 1.99 -1.54 -32.48
N HIS A 478 1.13 -1.15 -33.43
CA HIS A 478 0.87 0.26 -33.72
C HIS A 478 -0.46 0.66 -33.09
N PHE A 479 -0.48 1.82 -32.46
CA PHE A 479 -1.67 2.47 -31.96
C PHE A 479 -1.98 3.66 -32.88
N ASN A 480 -3.27 3.90 -33.14
CA ASN A 480 -3.72 5.05 -33.91
C ASN A 480 -4.12 6.20 -32.98
#